data_AF-A0A520VNZ4-F1
#
_entry.id   AF-A0A520VNZ4-F1
#
_cell.length_a   1.000
_cell.length_b   1.000
_cell.length_c   1.000
_cell.angle_alpha   90.00
_cell.angle_beta   90.00
_cell.angle_gamma   90.00
#
_symmetry.space_group_name_H-M   'P 1'
#
loop_
_entity.id
_entity.type
_entity.pdbx_description
1 polymer ?
#
loop_
_entity_poly.entity_id
_entity_poly.type
_entity_poly.pdbx_seq_one_letter_code
_entity_poly.pdbx_strand_id
1 'polypeptide(L)'
;MENFAIVFSRLKKDRGLSNKQIASFTGALLKDIKKWESGVGIPTDKKTIAALEGILGNEISSAIGSLPSENLFKKEIADLENSIFDVQKRKEPKVRLGFLNRFRSGIAKKQRNSQTEMYTYEDISEVELNEISEIDFSEGIYEDAVEELPYINDPKQLGFYFSRNTRTVFFLLLFFYLSYQGIQLFWESLKVIVNNLL
;
A
#
# COMPACT_ATOMS: atom_id res chain seq x y z
N MET A 1 -9.63 -30.32 -29.82
CA MET A 1 -9.60 -29.12 -28.95
C MET A 1 -8.15 -28.72 -28.80
N GLU A 2 -7.78 -27.49 -29.16
CA GLU A 2 -6.41 -26.99 -28.92
C GLU A 2 -6.18 -26.91 -27.41
N ASN A 3 -5.03 -27.39 -26.94
CA ASN A 3 -4.66 -27.33 -25.53
C ASN A 3 -4.41 -25.86 -25.13
N PHE A 4 -4.98 -25.41 -24.01
CA PHE A 4 -4.84 -24.04 -23.49
C PHE A 4 -3.39 -23.55 -23.48
N ALA A 5 -2.43 -24.40 -23.11
CA ALA A 5 -1.01 -24.03 -23.08
C ALA A 5 -0.43 -23.67 -24.47
N ILE A 6 -0.91 -24.33 -25.53
CA ILE A 6 -0.48 -24.09 -26.91
C ILE A 6 -1.05 -22.75 -27.39
N VAL A 7 -2.34 -22.52 -27.15
CA VAL A 7 -3.04 -21.26 -27.49
C VAL A 7 -2.42 -20.09 -26.73
N PHE A 8 -2.19 -20.25 -25.43
CA PHE A 8 -1.55 -19.27 -24.56
C PHE A 8 -0.13 -18.92 -25.04
N SER A 9 0.67 -19.94 -25.39
CA SER A 9 2.05 -19.73 -25.88
C SER A 9 2.09 -19.07 -27.25
N ARG A 10 1.14 -19.38 -28.15
CA ARG A 10 0.97 -18.74 -29.45
C ARG A 10 0.64 -17.26 -29.28
N LEU A 11 -0.45 -16.95 -28.56
CA LEU A 11 -0.92 -15.58 -28.35
C LEU A 11 0.09 -14.70 -27.61
N LYS A 12 0.80 -15.28 -26.64
CA LYS A 12 1.89 -14.59 -25.93
C LYS A 12 3.03 -14.20 -26.88
N LYS A 13 3.42 -15.08 -27.81
CA LYS A 13 4.45 -14.81 -28.82
C LYS A 13 3.98 -13.78 -29.83
N ASP A 14 2.76 -13.90 -30.33
CA ASP A 14 2.18 -12.99 -31.33
C ASP A 14 2.11 -11.56 -30.80
N ARG A 15 1.87 -11.38 -29.49
CA ARG A 15 1.78 -10.07 -28.84
C ARG A 15 3.09 -9.60 -28.20
N GLY A 16 4.16 -10.39 -28.28
CA GLY A 16 5.46 -10.05 -27.71
C GLY A 16 5.46 -9.84 -26.19
N LEU A 17 4.55 -10.49 -25.46
CA LEU A 17 4.34 -10.25 -24.03
C LEU A 17 5.28 -11.07 -23.16
N SER A 18 5.94 -10.41 -22.20
CA SER A 18 6.73 -11.07 -21.17
C SER A 18 5.85 -11.68 -20.08
N ASN A 19 6.28 -12.79 -19.48
CA ASN A 19 5.62 -13.37 -18.30
C ASN A 19 5.46 -12.35 -17.15
N LYS A 20 6.38 -11.38 -17.03
CA LYS A 20 6.28 -10.30 -16.04
C LYS A 20 5.15 -9.32 -16.35
N GLN A 21 4.94 -9.00 -17.63
CA GLN A 21 3.88 -8.10 -18.07
C GLN A 21 2.52 -8.77 -17.88
N ILE A 22 2.40 -10.05 -18.27
CA ILE A 22 1.17 -10.82 -18.05
C ILE A 22 0.84 -10.89 -16.55
N ALA A 23 1.83 -11.07 -15.68
CA ALA A 23 1.63 -11.02 -14.22
C ALA A 23 1.12 -9.66 -13.74
N SER A 24 1.70 -8.58 -14.26
CA SER A 24 1.30 -7.21 -13.91
C SER A 24 -0.14 -6.89 -14.30
N PHE A 25 -0.57 -7.36 -15.47
CA PHE A 25 -1.90 -7.05 -15.99
C PHE A 25 -3.00 -7.97 -15.43
N THR A 26 -2.67 -9.23 -15.14
CA THR A 26 -3.66 -10.20 -14.62
C THR A 26 -3.72 -10.24 -13.10
N GLY A 27 -2.71 -9.70 -12.41
CA GLY A 27 -2.55 -9.84 -10.96
C GLY A 27 -2.13 -11.26 -10.53
N ALA A 28 -1.88 -12.18 -11.48
CA ALA A 28 -1.47 -13.54 -11.19
C ALA A 28 0.02 -13.63 -10.84
N LEU A 29 0.38 -14.60 -9.99
CA LEU A 29 1.77 -14.85 -9.63
C LEU A 29 2.56 -15.34 -10.85
N LEU A 30 3.83 -14.92 -10.95
CA LEU A 30 4.74 -15.35 -12.03
C LEU A 30 4.90 -16.88 -12.10
N LYS A 31 4.73 -17.57 -10.97
CA LYS A 31 4.80 -19.03 -10.89
C LYS A 31 3.61 -19.68 -11.61
N ASP A 32 2.42 -19.09 -11.51
CA ASP A 32 1.21 -19.67 -12.09
C ASP A 32 1.17 -19.44 -13.60
N ILE A 33 1.68 -18.30 -14.08
CA ILE A 33 1.87 -18.06 -15.52
C ILE A 33 2.84 -19.07 -16.14
N LYS A 34 3.92 -19.42 -15.43
CA LYS A 34 4.83 -20.49 -15.91
C LYS A 34 4.16 -21.86 -15.95
N LYS A 35 3.24 -22.14 -15.00
CA LYS A 35 2.44 -23.39 -15.01
C LYS A 35 1.44 -23.42 -16.17
N TRP A 36 0.89 -22.26 -16.55
CA TRP A 36 0.00 -22.11 -17.70
C TRP A 36 0.75 -22.34 -19.01
N GLU A 37 1.97 -21.80 -19.12
CA GLU A 37 2.87 -22.03 -20.26
C GLU A 37 3.31 -23.50 -20.37
N SER A 38 3.55 -24.17 -19.23
CA SER A 38 3.92 -25.58 -19.21
C SER A 38 2.73 -26.55 -19.32
N GLY A 39 1.49 -26.04 -19.37
CA GLY A 39 0.28 -26.86 -19.39
C GLY A 39 0.00 -27.67 -18.13
N VAL A 40 0.64 -27.30 -17.01
CA VAL A 40 0.47 -27.96 -15.70
C VAL A 40 -0.68 -27.34 -14.89
N GLY A 41 -1.20 -26.19 -15.33
CA GLY A 41 -2.33 -25.53 -14.70
C GLY A 41 -3.15 -24.67 -15.66
N ILE A 42 -4.36 -24.35 -15.24
CA ILE A 42 -5.33 -23.49 -15.94
C ILE A 42 -5.70 -22.35 -14.97
N PRO A 43 -5.94 -21.12 -15.44
CA PRO A 43 -6.45 -20.04 -14.60
C PRO A 43 -7.81 -20.42 -14.01
N THR A 44 -7.94 -20.35 -12.68
CA THR A 44 -9.19 -20.66 -11.96
C THR A 44 -10.02 -19.42 -11.64
N ASP A 45 -9.37 -18.26 -11.52
CA ASP A 45 -10.02 -17.04 -11.07
C ASP A 45 -10.68 -16.31 -12.23
N LYS A 46 -11.99 -16.04 -12.14
CA LYS A 46 -12.76 -15.29 -13.15
C LYS A 46 -12.11 -13.96 -13.54
N LYS A 47 -11.53 -13.24 -12.56
CA LYS A 47 -10.81 -11.98 -12.79
C LYS A 47 -9.56 -12.17 -13.64
N THR A 48 -8.81 -13.24 -13.39
CA THR A 48 -7.60 -13.55 -14.16
C THR A 48 -7.96 -13.98 -15.59
N ILE A 49 -9.06 -14.71 -15.77
CA ILE A 49 -9.55 -15.10 -17.09
C ILE A 49 -9.99 -13.87 -17.89
N ALA A 50 -10.77 -12.97 -17.30
CA ALA A 50 -11.19 -11.72 -17.94
C ALA A 50 -10.01 -10.82 -18.33
N ALA A 51 -9.02 -10.69 -17.44
CA ALA A 51 -7.81 -9.93 -17.73
C ALA A 51 -6.99 -10.59 -18.85
N LEU A 52 -6.83 -11.92 -18.82
CA LEU A 52 -6.17 -12.66 -19.88
C LEU A 52 -6.89 -12.49 -21.22
N GLU A 53 -8.23 -12.51 -21.23
CA GLU A 53 -9.03 -12.23 -22.42
C GLU A 53 -8.81 -10.80 -22.95
N GLY A 54 -8.73 -9.79 -22.07
CA GLY A 54 -8.41 -8.43 -22.48
C GLY A 54 -7.02 -8.28 -23.10
N ILE A 55 -6.02 -8.99 -22.58
CA ILE A 55 -4.62 -8.85 -23.01
C ILE A 55 -4.25 -9.78 -24.17
N LEU A 56 -4.84 -10.98 -24.24
CA LEU A 56 -4.50 -12.07 -25.16
C LEU A 56 -5.67 -12.50 -26.07
N GLY A 57 -6.90 -12.04 -25.82
CA GLY A 57 -8.07 -12.24 -26.67
C GLY A 57 -8.99 -13.40 -26.25
N ASN A 58 -10.16 -13.43 -26.86
CA ASN A 58 -11.27 -14.37 -26.56
C ASN A 58 -10.96 -15.83 -26.94
N GLU A 59 -9.83 -16.08 -27.63
CA GLU A 59 -9.33 -17.43 -27.89
C GLU A 59 -8.94 -18.17 -26.60
N ILE A 60 -8.62 -17.44 -25.53
CA ILE A 60 -8.29 -18.03 -24.24
C ILE A 60 -9.53 -18.61 -23.55
N SER A 61 -10.65 -17.90 -23.56
CA SER A 61 -11.89 -18.34 -22.91
C SER A 61 -12.47 -19.56 -23.62
N SER A 62 -12.32 -19.65 -24.95
CA SER A 62 -12.71 -20.84 -25.72
C SER A 62 -11.76 -22.04 -25.50
N ALA A 63 -10.46 -21.80 -25.31
CA ALA A 63 -9.47 -22.85 -25.04
C ALA A 63 -9.53 -23.43 -23.61
N ILE A 64 -10.06 -22.67 -22.65
CA ILE A 64 -10.26 -23.13 -21.25
C ILE A 64 -11.43 -24.12 -21.14
N GLY A 65 -12.39 -24.07 -22.08
CA GLY A 65 -13.51 -24.99 -22.15
C GLY A 65 -14.54 -24.79 -21.03
N SER A 66 -15.73 -24.29 -21.38
CA SER A 66 -16.93 -24.28 -20.53
C SER A 66 -16.73 -23.74 -19.09
N LEU A 67 -16.45 -22.44 -18.94
CA LEU A 67 -16.95 -21.74 -17.76
C LEU A 67 -18.48 -21.59 -17.88
N PRO A 68 -19.27 -21.79 -16.82
CA PRO A 68 -20.71 -21.72 -16.94
C PRO A 68 -21.14 -20.29 -17.30
N SER A 69 -21.81 -20.18 -18.46
CA SER A 69 -22.66 -19.08 -18.96
C SER A 69 -22.00 -17.76 -19.39
N GLU A 70 -21.79 -17.64 -20.71
CA GLU A 70 -21.57 -16.36 -21.43
C GLU A 70 -22.64 -15.28 -21.10
N ASN A 71 -23.86 -15.71 -20.73
CA ASN A 71 -24.97 -14.81 -20.41
C ASN A 71 -24.88 -14.16 -19.02
N LEU A 72 -24.20 -14.78 -18.05
CA LEU A 72 -23.90 -14.14 -16.77
C LEU A 72 -22.75 -13.13 -16.91
N PHE A 73 -21.81 -13.39 -17.82
CA PHE A 73 -20.61 -12.58 -17.99
C PHE A 73 -20.92 -11.17 -18.55
N LYS A 74 -21.76 -11.06 -19.58
CA LYS A 74 -22.19 -9.74 -20.10
C LYS A 74 -22.96 -8.92 -19.07
N LYS A 75 -23.78 -9.57 -18.25
CA LYS A 75 -24.55 -8.90 -17.19
C LYS A 75 -23.65 -8.48 -16.03
N GLU A 76 -22.71 -9.31 -15.62
CA GLU A 76 -21.72 -8.99 -14.58
C GLU A 76 -20.73 -7.90 -15.01
N ILE A 77 -20.32 -7.84 -16.29
CA ILE A 77 -19.49 -6.74 -16.82
C ILE A 77 -20.28 -5.43 -16.84
N ALA A 78 -21.52 -5.44 -17.32
CA ALA A 78 -22.38 -4.26 -17.30
C ALA A 78 -22.67 -3.79 -15.86
N ASP A 79 -22.89 -4.72 -14.92
CA ASP A 79 -23.08 -4.41 -13.50
C ASP A 79 -21.76 -3.93 -12.85
N LEU A 80 -20.59 -4.39 -13.31
CA LEU A 80 -19.28 -3.91 -12.86
C LEU A 80 -19.00 -2.49 -13.37
N GLU A 81 -19.27 -2.22 -14.66
CA GLU A 81 -19.14 -0.88 -15.25
C GLU A 81 -20.03 0.12 -14.52
N ASN A 82 -21.29 -0.24 -14.25
CA ASN A 82 -22.22 0.59 -13.48
C ASN A 82 -21.78 0.73 -12.01
N SER A 83 -21.23 -0.32 -11.39
CA SER A 83 -20.73 -0.28 -10.00
C SER A 83 -19.45 0.55 -9.82
N ILE A 84 -18.68 0.79 -10.88
CA ILE A 84 -17.48 1.65 -10.82
C ILE A 84 -17.88 3.12 -10.67
N PHE A 85 -19.04 3.52 -11.22
CA PHE A 85 -19.55 4.88 -11.14
C PHE A 85 -20.57 5.10 -10.00
N ASP A 86 -21.13 4.02 -9.44
CA ASP A 86 -21.95 4.12 -8.23
C ASP A 86 -21.10 4.39 -6.99
N VAL A 87 -21.19 5.64 -6.51
CA VAL A 87 -20.63 6.03 -5.21
C VAL A 87 -21.42 5.32 -4.11
N GLN A 88 -20.87 4.21 -3.61
CA GLN A 88 -21.36 3.56 -2.39
C GLN A 88 -21.26 4.55 -1.23
N LYS A 89 -22.36 5.27 -0.94
CA LYS A 89 -22.51 6.07 0.28
C LYS A 89 -22.25 5.12 1.44
N ARG A 90 -21.08 5.29 2.06
CA ARG A 90 -20.45 4.34 2.99
C ARG A 90 -21.50 3.76 3.93
N LYS A 91 -21.68 2.42 3.91
CA LYS A 91 -22.33 1.72 5.02
C LYS A 91 -21.59 2.15 6.28
N GLU A 92 -22.28 2.88 7.15
CA GLU A 92 -21.69 3.33 8.41
C GLU A 92 -21.19 2.09 9.18
N PRO A 93 -19.89 2.00 9.47
CA PRO A 93 -19.40 0.90 10.27
C PRO A 93 -19.99 1.05 11.67
N LYS A 94 -20.78 0.09 12.13
CA LYS A 94 -21.15 -0.04 13.55
C LYS A 94 -19.88 -0.38 14.34
N VAL A 95 -19.09 0.65 14.66
CA VAL A 95 -17.91 0.52 15.51
C VAL A 95 -18.39 0.21 16.92
N ARG A 96 -18.20 -1.04 17.38
CA ARG A 96 -18.31 -1.36 18.80
C ARG A 96 -17.18 -0.62 19.53
N LEU A 97 -17.54 0.49 20.18
CA LEU A 97 -16.64 1.32 20.96
C LEU A 97 -16.26 0.59 22.26
N GLY A 98 -15.06 0.01 22.30
CA GLY A 98 -14.44 -0.47 23.54
C GLY A 98 -14.05 0.69 24.46
N PHE A 99 -14.08 0.46 25.78
CA PHE A 99 -13.87 1.45 26.85
C PHE A 99 -12.61 2.31 26.71
N LEU A 100 -11.59 1.85 25.97
CA LEU A 100 -10.32 2.57 25.75
C LEU A 100 -10.40 3.69 24.68
N ASN A 101 -11.45 3.72 23.84
CA ASN A 101 -11.59 4.76 22.81
C ASN A 101 -11.96 6.15 23.37
N ARG A 102 -12.41 6.26 24.64
CA ARG A 102 -12.71 7.55 25.28
C ARG A 102 -11.45 8.33 25.67
N PHE A 103 -10.32 7.66 25.86
CA PHE A 103 -9.07 8.33 26.27
C PHE A 103 -8.25 8.84 25.10
N ARG A 104 -8.52 8.39 23.85
CA ARG A 104 -7.84 8.86 22.64
C ARG A 104 -8.57 10.01 21.91
N SER A 105 -9.82 10.30 22.25
CA SER A 105 -10.62 11.33 21.57
C SER A 105 -10.25 12.78 21.93
N GLY A 106 -9.42 13.00 22.95
CA GLY A 106 -9.07 14.34 23.42
C GLY A 106 -7.85 15.00 22.77
N ILE A 107 -6.95 14.24 22.12
CA ILE A 107 -5.59 14.75 21.79
C ILE A 107 -5.25 14.77 20.28
N ALA A 108 -6.12 14.29 19.38
CA ALA A 108 -5.90 14.51 17.95
C ALA A 108 -7.17 14.36 17.11
N LYS A 109 -7.96 15.44 16.99
CA LYS A 109 -8.63 15.71 15.71
C LYS A 109 -7.61 16.39 14.82
N LYS A 110 -6.63 15.63 14.33
CA LYS A 110 -5.81 16.05 13.20
C LYS A 110 -6.79 16.32 12.05
N GLN A 111 -6.77 17.54 11.52
CA GLN A 111 -7.62 17.94 10.40
C GLN A 111 -7.59 16.84 9.33
N ARG A 112 -8.76 16.38 8.92
CA ARG A 112 -8.89 15.55 7.72
C ARG A 112 -8.35 16.41 6.58
N ASN A 113 -7.34 15.92 5.84
CA ASN A 113 -7.08 16.42 4.50
C ASN A 113 -8.42 16.44 3.77
N SER A 114 -8.85 17.63 3.35
CA SER A 114 -9.89 17.73 2.34
C SER A 114 -9.37 16.94 1.14
N GLN A 115 -10.21 16.06 0.63
CA GLN A 115 -9.93 15.41 -0.64
C GLN A 115 -9.87 16.55 -1.67
N THR A 116 -8.82 16.60 -2.48
CA THR A 116 -8.74 17.50 -3.64
C THR A 116 -10.05 17.38 -4.42
N GLU A 117 -10.80 18.48 -4.47
CA GLU A 117 -12.00 18.58 -5.28
C GLU A 117 -11.58 18.43 -6.75
N MET A 118 -12.21 17.51 -7.46
CA MET A 118 -11.97 17.34 -8.88
C MET A 118 -12.60 18.54 -9.59
N TYR A 119 -11.79 19.28 -10.34
CA TYR A 119 -12.25 20.38 -11.18
C TYR A 119 -13.44 19.93 -12.03
N THR A 120 -14.60 20.47 -11.72
CA THR A 120 -15.71 20.51 -12.68
C THR A 120 -15.43 21.71 -13.57
N TYR A 121 -15.60 21.57 -14.89
CA TYR A 121 -15.46 22.70 -15.81
C TYR A 121 -16.60 23.69 -15.52
N GLU A 122 -16.31 24.65 -14.65
CA GLU A 122 -17.13 25.84 -14.46
C GLU A 122 -16.88 26.82 -15.62
N ASP A 123 -17.91 27.60 -15.89
CA ASP A 123 -17.98 28.51 -17.02
C ASP A 123 -16.83 29.53 -16.95
N ILE A 124 -16.14 29.70 -18.08
CA ILE A 124 -14.79 30.29 -18.18
C ILE A 124 -14.77 31.78 -17.77
N SER A 125 -15.95 32.39 -17.64
CA SER A 125 -16.13 33.79 -17.20
C SER A 125 -16.00 34.01 -15.69
N GLU A 126 -16.11 32.98 -14.84
CA GLU A 126 -15.99 33.13 -13.37
C GLU A 126 -14.55 32.94 -12.86
N VAL A 127 -13.67 32.33 -13.67
CA VAL A 127 -12.29 32.00 -13.29
C VAL A 127 -11.38 33.24 -13.23
N GLU A 128 -11.57 34.21 -14.11
CA GLU A 128 -10.69 35.39 -14.25
C GLU A 128 -10.74 36.35 -13.03
N LEU A 129 -11.85 36.35 -12.28
CA LEU A 129 -12.01 37.17 -11.07
C LEU A 129 -11.43 36.51 -9.81
N ASN A 130 -11.34 35.18 -9.76
CA ASN A 130 -10.85 34.44 -8.60
C ASN A 130 -9.33 34.21 -8.66
N GLU A 131 -8.73 34.10 -9.85
CA GLU A 131 -7.28 33.90 -10.02
C GLU A 131 -6.46 35.03 -9.35
N ILE A 132 -6.92 36.28 -9.40
CA ILE A 132 -6.24 37.42 -8.77
C ILE A 132 -6.16 37.27 -7.24
N SER A 133 -7.12 36.58 -6.62
CA SER A 133 -7.15 36.37 -5.17
C SER A 133 -6.36 35.14 -4.71
N GLU A 134 -6.20 34.12 -5.56
CA GLU A 134 -5.48 32.89 -5.21
C GLU A 134 -3.96 33.00 -5.40
N ILE A 135 -3.49 33.86 -6.32
CA ILE A 135 -2.05 34.10 -6.55
C ILE A 135 -1.39 34.62 -5.27
N ASP A 136 -2.02 35.58 -4.57
CA ASP A 136 -1.52 36.17 -3.31
C ASP A 136 -1.42 35.14 -2.16
N PHE A 137 -2.28 34.11 -2.13
CA PHE A 137 -2.21 33.05 -1.12
C PHE A 137 -1.20 31.95 -1.47
N SER A 138 -0.93 31.73 -2.76
CA SER A 138 0.00 30.69 -3.20
C SER A 138 1.47 31.07 -2.98
N GLU A 139 1.82 32.34 -3.19
CA GLU A 139 3.20 32.84 -3.07
C GLU A 139 3.75 32.65 -1.64
N GLY A 140 2.93 32.86 -0.62
CA GLY A 140 3.32 32.67 0.79
C GLY A 140 3.56 31.21 1.22
N ILE A 141 3.14 30.21 0.45
CA ILE A 141 3.36 28.78 0.77
C ILE A 141 4.67 28.28 0.14
N TYR A 142 5.07 28.82 -1.01
CA TYR A 142 6.30 28.40 -1.69
C TYR A 142 7.55 29.06 -1.12
N GLU A 143 7.46 30.27 -0.54
CA GLU A 143 8.60 30.91 0.13
C GLU A 143 9.05 30.16 1.40
N ASP A 144 8.12 29.53 2.14
CA ASP A 144 8.40 28.80 3.38
C ASP A 144 9.05 27.42 3.15
N ALA A 145 8.99 26.89 1.92
CA ALA A 145 9.60 25.60 1.54
C ALA A 145 11.07 25.71 1.10
N VAL A 146 11.60 26.92 0.94
CA VAL A 146 12.99 27.17 0.52
C VAL A 146 13.95 27.21 1.71
N GLU A 147 13.45 27.36 2.94
CA GLU A 147 14.25 27.45 4.18
C GLU A 147 14.33 26.13 4.98
N GLU A 148 14.26 24.95 4.34
CA GLU A 148 14.55 23.69 5.03
C GLU A 148 16.05 23.58 5.38
N LEU A 149 16.43 24.14 6.53
CA LEU A 149 17.75 23.95 7.15
C LEU A 149 18.01 22.46 7.40
N PRO A 150 19.25 21.96 7.27
CA PRO A 150 19.56 20.57 7.54
C PRO A 150 19.15 20.21 8.97
N TYR A 151 18.50 19.05 9.14
CA TYR A 151 17.89 18.53 10.39
C TYR A 151 18.85 18.36 11.59
N ILE A 152 20.07 18.88 11.52
CA ILE A 152 21.15 18.72 12.49
C ILE A 152 20.81 19.40 13.84
N ASN A 153 19.97 20.44 13.85
CA ASN A 153 19.62 21.20 15.04
C ASN A 153 18.13 21.11 15.46
N ASP A 154 17.35 20.17 14.91
CA ASP A 154 15.95 20.01 15.32
C ASP A 154 15.84 19.24 16.67
N PRO A 155 15.36 19.86 17.77
CA PRO A 155 15.19 19.17 19.05
C PRO A 155 14.19 17.99 19.00
N LYS A 156 13.32 17.93 17.99
CA LYS A 156 12.36 16.83 17.80
C LYS A 156 12.99 15.59 17.13
N GLN A 157 14.22 15.70 16.66
CA GLN A 157 14.91 14.65 15.92
C GLN A 157 15.16 13.40 16.76
N LEU A 158 15.57 13.57 18.03
CA LEU A 158 15.74 12.44 18.96
C LEU A 158 14.44 11.65 19.11
N GLY A 159 13.32 12.33 19.33
CA GLY A 159 12.00 11.70 19.45
C GLY A 159 11.59 10.93 18.19
N PHE A 160 11.91 11.46 17.00
CA PHE A 160 11.68 10.75 15.74
C PHE A 160 12.54 9.49 15.61
N TYR A 161 13.83 9.53 15.96
CA TYR A 161 14.70 8.35 15.94
C TYR A 161 14.29 7.30 16.98
N PHE A 162 13.94 7.71 18.20
CA PHE A 162 13.45 6.82 19.25
C PHE A 162 12.13 6.16 18.87
N SER A 163 11.19 6.90 18.27
CA SER A 163 9.89 6.36 17.85
C SER A 163 9.99 5.40 16.65
N ARG A 164 10.92 5.63 15.73
CA ARG A 164 11.15 4.75 14.58
C ARG A 164 11.90 3.47 14.95
N ASN A 165 12.77 3.52 15.95
CA ASN A 165 13.64 2.41 16.37
C ASN A 165 13.33 1.88 17.79
N THR A 166 12.07 1.92 18.21
CA THR A 166 11.64 1.52 19.57
C THR A 166 12.12 0.13 20.00
N ARG A 167 12.12 -0.84 19.07
CA ARG A 167 12.62 -2.20 19.35
C ARG A 167 14.10 -2.20 19.71
N THR A 168 14.91 -1.48 18.94
CA THR A 168 16.35 -1.36 19.18
C THR A 168 16.63 -0.68 20.51
N VAL A 169 15.87 0.37 20.83
CA VAL A 169 15.98 1.12 22.09
C VAL A 169 15.69 0.21 23.30
N PHE A 170 14.67 -0.65 23.21
CA PHE A 170 14.36 -1.61 24.25
C PHE A 170 15.51 -2.61 24.48
N PHE A 171 16.08 -3.17 23.41
CA PHE A 171 17.24 -4.05 23.52
C PHE A 171 18.47 -3.33 24.09
N LEU A 172 18.66 -2.06 23.74
CA LEU A 172 19.75 -1.24 24.25
C LEU A 172 19.60 -0.98 25.77
N LEU A 173 18.37 -0.70 26.22
CA LEU A 173 18.06 -0.59 27.66
C LEU A 173 18.29 -1.90 28.40
N LEU A 174 17.87 -3.03 27.83
CA LEU A 174 18.13 -4.35 28.40
C LEU A 174 19.63 -4.65 28.51
N PHE A 175 20.40 -4.31 27.46
CA PHE A 175 21.84 -4.45 27.44
C PHE A 175 22.52 -3.58 28.51
N PHE A 176 22.09 -2.32 28.66
CA PHE A 176 22.59 -1.45 29.73
C PHE A 176 22.27 -1.99 31.11
N TYR A 177 21.06 -2.52 31.32
CA TYR A 177 20.69 -3.13 32.59
C TYR A 177 21.59 -4.33 32.94
N LEU A 178 21.80 -5.24 31.98
CA LEU A 178 22.71 -6.39 32.16
C LEU A 178 24.15 -5.95 32.42
N SER A 179 24.63 -4.94 31.68
CA SER A 179 25.98 -4.40 31.84
C SER A 179 26.15 -3.75 33.21
N TYR A 180 25.15 -3.00 33.69
CA TYR A 180 25.16 -2.40 35.01
C TYR A 180 25.23 -3.45 36.12
N GLN A 181 24.42 -4.51 36.02
CA GLN A 181 24.48 -5.64 36.97
C GLN A 181 25.86 -6.32 36.95
N GLY A 182 26.43 -6.54 35.77
CA GLY A 182 27.77 -7.11 35.63
C GLY A 182 28.84 -6.25 36.29
N ILE A 183 28.80 -4.93 36.08
CA ILE A 183 29.74 -3.98 36.71
C ILE A 183 29.56 -3.95 38.23
N GLN A 184 28.32 -4.01 38.72
CA GLN A 184 28.05 -4.04 40.16
C GLN A 184 28.66 -5.30 40.82
N LEU A 185 28.43 -6.48 40.23
CA LEU A 185 29.02 -7.73 40.71
C LEU A 185 30.54 -7.71 40.66
N PHE A 186 31.11 -7.17 39.59
CA PHE A 186 32.56 -6.98 39.47
C PHE A 186 33.10 -6.07 40.58
N TRP A 187 32.42 -4.96 40.84
CA TRP A 187 32.81 -4.01 41.89
C TRP A 187 32.73 -4.62 43.29
N GLU A 188 31.70 -5.40 43.57
CA GLU A 188 31.56 -6.15 44.82
C GLU A 188 32.68 -7.18 44.99
N SER A 189 33.02 -7.93 43.94
CA SER A 189 34.16 -8.86 43.95
C SER A 189 35.48 -8.15 44.23
N LEU A 190 35.72 -7.00 43.58
CA LEU A 190 36.93 -6.21 43.79
C LEU A 190 37.05 -5.71 45.23
N LYS A 191 35.95 -5.24 45.83
CA LYS A 191 35.91 -4.86 47.25
C LYS A 191 36.29 -6.01 48.18
N VAL A 192 35.78 -7.22 47.93
CA VAL A 192 36.12 -8.39 48.74
C VAL A 192 37.61 -8.72 48.64
N ILE A 193 38.18 -8.65 47.44
CA ILE A 193 39.63 -8.87 47.25
C ILE A 193 40.44 -7.83 48.02
N VAL A 194 40.09 -6.56 47.89
CA VAL A 194 40.80 -5.47 48.59
C VAL A 194 40.69 -5.62 50.11
N ASN A 195 39.50 -5.92 50.63
CA ASN A 195 39.29 -6.12 52.07
C ASN A 195 40.05 -7.33 52.62
N ASN A 196 40.31 -8.36 51.81
CA ASN A 196 41.13 -9.49 52.22
C ASN A 196 42.64 -9.22 52.11
N LEU A 197 43.05 -8.19 51.36
CA LEU A 197 44.45 -7.81 51.17
C LEU A 197 44.93 -6.78 52.21
N LEU A 198 44.00 -6.03 52.81
CA LEU A 198 44.20 -4.97 53.80
C LEU A 198 44.13 -5.53 55.21
#